data_AF-A0A453JBK5-F1
#
_entry.id   AF-A0A453JBK5-F1
#
_cell.length_a   1.000
_cell.length_b   1.000
_cell.length_c   1.000
_cell.angle_alpha   90.00
_cell.angle_beta   90.00
_cell.angle_gamma   90.00
#
_symmetry.space_group_name_H-M   'P 1'
#
loop_
_entity.id
_entity.type
_entity.pdbx_description
1 polymer ?
#
loop_
_entity_poly.entity_id
_entity_poly.type
_entity_poly.pdbx_seq_one_letter_code
_entity_poly.pdbx_strand_id
1 'polypeptide(L)'
;VQDGGHGHAAALSHAAALCHLLPRLGDDPRDALRTLLWRVFLPLLRREDAQPSRLQQQAAALMCDAVSRARSWDLLGATVLPFCVRSCAAAMALPTTHQYDGDDSIVYCYHWDAVAPDDGLSGEAGLLPLSRATALLASLLGDALKRRREAHEEGADASLDALVRNLTWDMSRLVLKMFDLCQEYRSCATRALLQPVLTSLADVSCVTVEFGAVQLKLSRSGFLESIWNSCVSLFSLGRPERLDAYDILSLYFSVLKSGHQGAIPGADEVQNFDLRNVAEFWDELRRGLVDKDSSVRKQAFYVLKTSLSIFSFGNDGSQRCSGRSPAALPGQDKSNAAVTKKERWANKEAKSLGVEEIKQSDEQCSSGQDRWKVFLLLYEMLQEFGTHLVEAAWTHQSFSCSDGIRGRNFQLDDGTVGAWVYSG
;
A
#
# COMPACT_ATOMS: atom_id res chain seq x y z
N VAL A 1 -12.78 -10.27 40.23
CA VAL A 1 -12.28 -9.69 38.96
C VAL A 1 -11.20 -8.64 39.24
N GLN A 2 -10.15 -8.95 40.01
CA GLN A 2 -9.12 -7.95 40.34
C GLN A 2 -7.70 -8.54 40.47
N ASP A 3 -7.47 -9.74 39.93
CA ASP A 3 -6.18 -10.44 40.07
C ASP A 3 -5.35 -10.49 38.77
N GLY A 4 -5.94 -10.04 37.64
CA GLY A 4 -5.32 -10.10 36.32
C GLY A 4 -4.47 -8.88 35.95
N GLY A 5 -4.02 -8.06 36.90
CA GLY A 5 -3.20 -6.87 36.62
C GLY A 5 -1.75 -6.98 37.14
N HIS A 6 -1.53 -7.71 38.24
CA HIS A 6 -0.22 -7.79 38.89
C HIS A 6 0.74 -8.78 38.20
N GLY A 7 0.23 -9.87 37.63
CA GLY A 7 1.05 -10.85 36.91
C GLY A 7 1.65 -10.30 35.59
N HIS A 8 0.97 -9.35 34.95
CA HIS A 8 1.35 -8.78 33.66
C HIS A 8 2.49 -7.78 33.78
N ALA A 9 2.37 -6.85 34.72
CA ALA A 9 3.44 -5.91 35.06
C ALA A 9 4.69 -6.65 35.52
N ALA A 10 4.53 -7.69 36.35
CA ALA A 10 5.65 -8.51 36.83
C ALA A 10 6.41 -9.20 35.68
N ALA A 11 5.70 -9.74 34.69
CA ALA A 11 6.32 -10.44 33.57
C ALA A 11 7.09 -9.49 32.62
N LEU A 12 6.53 -8.30 32.33
CA LEU A 12 7.22 -7.26 31.56
C LEU A 12 8.42 -6.68 32.33
N SER A 13 8.26 -6.39 33.62
CA SER A 13 9.37 -5.92 34.47
C SER A 13 10.49 -6.96 34.57
N HIS A 14 10.14 -8.25 34.63
CA HIS A 14 11.10 -9.34 34.61
C HIS A 14 11.86 -9.41 33.28
N ALA A 15 11.15 -9.34 32.14
CA ALA A 15 11.79 -9.29 30.82
C ALA A 15 12.71 -8.07 30.69
N ALA A 16 12.27 -6.89 31.13
CA ALA A 16 13.09 -5.68 31.13
C ALA A 16 14.35 -5.84 32.00
N ALA A 17 14.23 -6.41 33.19
CA ALA A 17 15.38 -6.69 34.06
C ALA A 17 16.38 -7.64 33.38
N LEU A 18 15.90 -8.71 32.72
CA LEU A 18 16.75 -9.61 31.94
C LEU A 18 17.44 -8.89 30.78
N CYS A 19 16.75 -7.99 30.07
CA CYS A 19 17.37 -7.16 29.04
C CYS A 19 18.47 -6.24 29.58
N HIS A 20 18.35 -5.75 30.82
CA HIS A 20 19.40 -4.96 31.47
C HIS A 20 20.59 -5.80 31.93
N LEU A 21 20.34 -7.07 32.29
CA LEU A 21 21.37 -8.01 32.69
C LEU A 21 22.03 -8.73 31.50
N LEU A 22 21.48 -8.62 30.29
CA LEU A 22 22.00 -9.24 29.07
C LEU A 22 23.52 -9.04 28.87
N PRO A 23 24.10 -7.83 29.05
CA PRO A 23 25.55 -7.63 28.90
C PRO A 23 26.40 -8.35 29.96
N ARG A 24 25.76 -8.88 31.00
CA ARG A 24 26.37 -9.58 32.14
C ARG A 24 25.98 -11.05 32.19
N LEU A 25 25.16 -11.53 31.25
CA LEU A 25 24.63 -12.88 31.23
C LEU A 25 25.45 -13.77 30.31
N GLY A 26 26.20 -14.71 30.90
CA GLY A 26 26.96 -15.73 30.17
C GLY A 26 28.25 -15.23 29.51
N ASP A 27 29.01 -16.17 28.94
CA ASP A 27 30.26 -15.89 28.24
C ASP A 27 30.01 -15.37 26.80
N ASP A 28 28.83 -15.68 26.20
CA ASP A 28 28.40 -15.18 24.89
C ASP A 28 27.06 -14.41 24.97
N PRO A 29 27.06 -13.08 24.78
CA PRO A 29 25.85 -12.25 24.85
C PRO A 29 24.85 -12.55 23.72
N ARG A 30 25.30 -13.11 22.58
CA ARG A 30 24.45 -13.45 21.44
C ARG A 30 23.59 -14.68 21.72
N ASP A 31 24.16 -15.70 22.36
CA ASP A 31 23.43 -16.90 22.79
C ASP A 31 22.46 -16.59 23.95
N ALA A 32 22.86 -15.71 24.87
CA ALA A 32 21.96 -15.21 25.91
C ALA A 32 20.76 -14.47 25.30
N LEU A 33 20.98 -13.64 24.27
CA LEU A 33 19.91 -12.94 23.56
C LEU A 33 19.00 -13.91 22.81
N ARG A 34 19.58 -14.90 22.10
CA ARG A 34 18.80 -15.96 21.44
C ARG A 34 17.89 -16.68 22.44
N THR A 35 18.42 -17.02 23.62
CA THR A 35 17.66 -17.67 24.69
C THR A 35 16.55 -16.77 25.22
N LEU A 36 16.83 -15.47 25.39
CA LEU A 36 15.84 -14.48 25.83
C LEU A 36 14.69 -14.33 24.83
N LEU A 37 14.99 -14.28 23.52
CA LEU A 37 13.99 -14.22 22.46
C LEU A 37 13.06 -15.44 22.50
N TRP A 38 13.62 -16.64 22.60
CA TRP A 38 12.86 -17.90 22.61
C TRP A 38 12.09 -18.16 23.90
N ARG A 39 12.74 -18.01 25.05
CA ARG A 39 12.18 -18.45 26.35
C ARG A 39 11.39 -17.38 27.08
N VAL A 40 11.59 -16.11 26.75
CA VAL A 40 10.93 -14.99 27.45
C VAL A 40 10.01 -14.25 26.49
N PHE A 41 10.54 -13.67 25.41
CA PHE A 41 9.72 -12.83 24.54
C PHE A 41 8.65 -13.61 23.78
N LEU A 42 8.97 -14.74 23.16
CA LEU A 42 8.00 -15.49 22.37
C LEU A 42 6.80 -15.99 23.22
N PRO A 43 6.96 -16.52 24.45
CA PRO A 43 5.85 -16.78 25.36
C PRO A 43 5.06 -15.54 25.78
N LEU A 44 5.73 -14.40 26.03
CA LEU A 44 5.06 -13.14 26.37
C LEU A 44 4.19 -12.63 25.23
N LEU A 45 4.68 -12.74 23.99
CA LEU A 45 3.94 -12.34 22.78
C LEU A 45 2.72 -13.24 22.52
N ARG A 46 2.72 -14.48 23.01
CA ARG A 46 1.64 -15.46 22.87
C ARG A 46 0.52 -15.31 23.89
N ARG A 47 0.73 -14.62 25.00
CA ARG A 47 -0.20 -14.62 26.13
C ARG A 47 -1.57 -14.07 25.73
N GLU A 48 -2.63 -14.80 26.02
CA GLU A 48 -4.01 -14.33 25.80
C GLU A 48 -4.46 -13.47 26.97
N ASP A 49 -4.43 -12.15 26.77
CA ASP A 49 -4.79 -11.17 27.80
C ASP A 49 -6.09 -10.41 27.47
N ALA A 50 -6.72 -9.86 28.52
CA ALA A 50 -7.92 -9.01 28.41
C ALA A 50 -7.67 -7.65 27.74
N GLN A 51 -6.41 -7.21 27.67
CA GLN A 51 -5.93 -6.02 26.95
C GLN A 51 -4.75 -6.41 26.04
N PRO A 52 -5.00 -7.21 24.98
CA PRO A 52 -3.97 -7.96 24.28
C PRO A 52 -3.01 -7.08 23.46
N SER A 53 -3.45 -5.91 22.98
CA SER A 53 -2.64 -5.05 22.12
C SER A 53 -1.52 -4.31 22.87
N ARG A 54 -1.78 -3.84 24.09
CA ARG A 54 -0.82 -2.97 24.80
C ARG A 54 0.37 -3.74 25.35
N LEU A 55 0.14 -4.91 25.94
CA LEU A 55 1.24 -5.73 26.49
C LEU A 55 2.12 -6.24 25.35
N GLN A 56 1.50 -6.74 24.28
CA GLN A 56 2.22 -7.20 23.09
C GLN A 56 3.08 -6.10 22.47
N GLN A 57 2.56 -4.87 22.34
CA GLN A 57 3.32 -3.71 21.86
C GLN A 57 4.49 -3.36 22.78
N GLN A 58 4.29 -3.37 24.10
CA GLN A 58 5.35 -3.10 25.07
C GLN A 58 6.45 -4.18 25.06
N ALA A 59 6.06 -5.45 24.96
CA ALA A 59 6.99 -6.56 24.83
C ALA A 59 7.78 -6.48 23.52
N ALA A 60 7.11 -6.15 22.40
CA ALA A 60 7.76 -5.96 21.11
C ALA A 60 8.77 -4.80 21.14
N ALA A 61 8.41 -3.66 21.74
CA ALA A 61 9.31 -2.51 21.87
C ALA A 61 10.55 -2.85 22.72
N LEU A 62 10.35 -3.49 23.89
CA LEU A 62 11.45 -3.93 24.76
C LEU A 62 12.38 -4.94 24.06
N MET A 63 11.81 -5.82 23.25
CA MET A 63 12.55 -6.78 22.44
C MET A 63 13.39 -6.07 21.37
N CYS A 64 12.79 -5.15 20.61
CA CYS A 64 13.48 -4.33 19.61
C CYS A 64 14.63 -3.53 20.25
N ASP A 65 14.44 -2.97 21.44
CA ASP A 65 15.50 -2.24 22.17
C ASP A 65 16.64 -3.15 22.64
N ALA A 66 16.33 -4.38 23.07
CA ALA A 66 17.35 -5.35 23.44
C ALA A 66 18.18 -5.79 22.22
N VAL A 67 17.51 -6.10 21.10
CA VAL A 67 18.14 -6.49 19.84
C VAL A 67 18.98 -5.35 19.26
N SER A 68 18.45 -4.12 19.30
CA SER A 68 19.15 -2.92 18.82
C SER A 68 20.43 -2.66 19.62
N ARG A 69 20.40 -2.79 20.96
CA ARG A 69 21.59 -2.64 21.81
C ARG A 69 22.65 -3.71 21.54
N ALA A 70 22.23 -4.91 21.18
CA ALA A 70 23.11 -6.02 20.84
C ALA A 70 23.54 -6.05 19.36
N ARG A 71 23.02 -5.14 18.51
CA ARG A 71 23.25 -5.12 17.05
C ARG A 71 23.08 -6.50 16.39
N SER A 72 22.05 -7.24 16.81
CA SER A 72 21.84 -8.65 16.45
C SER A 72 20.46 -8.87 15.80
N TRP A 73 20.12 -8.03 14.81
CA TRP A 73 18.82 -8.08 14.12
C TRP A 73 18.60 -9.36 13.32
N ASP A 74 19.68 -10.01 12.91
CA ASP A 74 19.70 -11.33 12.31
C ASP A 74 19.07 -12.39 13.23
N LEU A 75 19.27 -12.32 14.55
CA LEU A 75 18.63 -13.23 15.50
C LEU A 75 17.11 -13.04 15.54
N LEU A 76 16.64 -11.79 15.50
CA LEU A 76 15.20 -11.50 15.43
C LEU A 76 14.61 -12.06 14.13
N GLY A 77 15.32 -11.88 13.02
CA GLY A 77 15.01 -12.45 11.72
C GLY A 77 15.01 -13.98 11.72
N ALA A 78 15.85 -14.63 12.52
CA ALA A 78 15.91 -16.09 12.59
C ALA A 78 14.93 -16.73 13.59
N THR A 79 14.23 -15.93 14.41
CA THR A 79 13.42 -16.45 15.53
C THR A 79 11.96 -15.96 15.48
N VAL A 80 11.73 -14.70 15.84
CA VAL A 80 10.39 -14.14 16.01
C VAL A 80 9.69 -13.91 14.68
N LEU A 81 10.44 -13.45 13.68
CA LEU A 81 9.89 -13.20 12.35
C LEU A 81 9.32 -14.49 11.70
N PRO A 82 10.08 -15.60 11.58
CA PRO A 82 9.56 -16.87 11.11
C PRO A 82 8.32 -17.34 11.87
N PHE A 83 8.29 -17.13 13.18
CA PHE A 83 7.16 -17.52 14.02
C PHE A 83 5.88 -16.73 13.67
N CYS A 84 5.99 -15.41 13.48
CA CYS A 84 4.87 -14.56 13.07
C CYS A 84 4.39 -14.91 11.66
N VAL A 85 5.31 -15.07 10.71
CA VAL A 85 5.00 -15.48 9.33
C VAL A 85 4.29 -16.84 9.31
N ARG A 86 4.79 -17.82 10.07
CA ARG A 86 4.17 -19.16 10.19
C ARG A 86 2.76 -19.08 10.77
N SER A 87 2.55 -18.21 11.74
CA SER A 87 1.22 -17.98 12.33
C SER A 87 0.23 -17.46 11.29
N CYS A 88 0.65 -16.52 10.44
CA CYS A 88 -0.16 -16.04 9.32
C CYS A 88 -0.41 -17.12 8.27
N ALA A 89 0.63 -17.85 7.86
CA ALA A 89 0.54 -18.90 6.85
C ALA A 89 -0.39 -20.04 7.28
N ALA A 90 -0.28 -20.50 8.53
CA ALA A 90 -1.16 -21.52 9.09
C ALA A 90 -2.62 -21.04 9.18
N ALA A 91 -2.85 -19.79 9.57
CA ALA A 91 -4.19 -19.20 9.60
C ALA A 91 -4.84 -19.12 8.20
N MET A 92 -4.05 -19.09 7.13
CA MET A 92 -4.50 -19.10 5.74
C MET A 92 -4.48 -20.50 5.10
N ALA A 93 -4.12 -21.54 5.86
CA ALA A 93 -3.90 -22.89 5.34
C ALA A 93 -2.90 -22.95 4.15
N LEU A 94 -1.91 -22.05 4.14
CA LEU A 94 -0.87 -22.06 3.11
C LEU A 94 0.09 -23.24 3.34
N PRO A 95 0.66 -23.83 2.27
CA PRO A 95 1.63 -24.91 2.41
C PRO A 95 2.82 -24.45 3.26
N THR A 96 3.06 -25.14 4.37
CA THR A 96 4.19 -24.89 5.28
C THR A 96 5.41 -25.76 4.97
N THR A 97 5.29 -26.70 4.02
CA THR A 97 6.32 -27.67 3.66
C THR A 97 6.91 -27.41 2.27
N HIS A 98 8.20 -27.70 2.14
CA HIS A 98 9.03 -27.52 0.95
C HIS A 98 8.50 -28.32 -0.25
N GLN A 99 7.57 -27.76 -1.01
CA GLN A 99 7.40 -28.14 -2.40
C GLN A 99 7.30 -26.89 -3.26
N TYR A 100 8.42 -26.64 -3.95
CA TYR A 100 8.51 -25.69 -5.05
C TYR A 100 7.63 -26.24 -6.18
N ASP A 101 6.41 -25.72 -6.29
CA ASP A 101 5.69 -25.72 -7.55
C ASP A 101 5.72 -24.28 -8.04
N GLY A 102 6.21 -24.10 -9.26
CA GLY A 102 6.56 -22.78 -9.79
C GLY A 102 5.38 -21.81 -9.66
N ASP A 103 5.72 -20.61 -9.20
CA ASP A 103 4.98 -19.37 -9.44
C ASP A 103 4.14 -18.76 -8.30
N ASP A 104 3.94 -19.39 -7.12
CA ASP A 104 2.93 -18.77 -6.23
C ASP A 104 3.06 -18.83 -4.68
N SER A 105 4.12 -19.35 -4.07
CA SER A 105 4.09 -19.61 -2.62
C SER A 105 5.41 -19.42 -1.87
N ILE A 106 6.05 -18.25 -1.98
CA ILE A 106 7.27 -18.02 -1.19
C ILE A 106 7.17 -16.73 -0.38
N VAL A 107 6.43 -16.83 0.73
CA VAL A 107 6.88 -16.13 1.94
C VAL A 107 8.24 -16.73 2.27
N TYR A 108 9.25 -15.90 2.57
CA TYR A 108 10.62 -16.31 2.84
C TYR A 108 10.62 -17.54 3.72
N CYS A 109 11.00 -18.67 3.13
CA CYS A 109 11.21 -19.91 3.84
C CYS A 109 12.43 -19.71 4.73
N TYR A 110 12.21 -19.18 5.92
CA TYR A 110 13.13 -19.39 7.02
C TYR A 110 13.42 -20.88 7.06
N HIS A 111 14.70 -21.26 7.10
CA HIS A 111 15.08 -22.64 7.31
C HIS A 111 14.34 -23.11 8.56
N TRP A 112 13.30 -23.92 8.37
CA TRP A 112 12.34 -24.30 9.40
C TRP A 112 12.99 -25.16 10.49
N ASP A 113 14.26 -25.52 10.29
CA ASP A 113 15.17 -26.30 11.13
C ASP A 113 16.04 -25.45 12.06
N ALA A 114 15.75 -24.16 12.29
CA ALA A 114 16.34 -23.47 13.43
C ALA A 114 15.78 -24.07 14.72
N VAL A 115 16.36 -25.23 15.09
CA VAL A 115 16.12 -26.05 16.26
C VAL A 115 15.71 -25.14 17.41
N ALA A 116 14.40 -25.12 17.68
CA ALA A 116 13.93 -24.73 19.00
C ALA A 116 14.75 -25.60 19.97
N PRO A 117 15.41 -25.01 20.99
CA PRO A 117 16.12 -25.82 21.97
C PRO A 117 15.12 -26.87 22.47
N ASP A 118 15.52 -28.14 22.38
CA ASP A 118 14.79 -29.40 22.58
C ASP A 118 13.71 -29.38 23.68
N ASP A 119 12.64 -28.63 23.45
CA ASP A 119 11.46 -28.51 24.29
C ASP A 119 10.29 -28.88 23.39
N GLY A 120 9.51 -29.89 23.79
CA GLY A 120 8.41 -30.53 23.06
C GLY A 120 7.21 -29.64 22.70
N LEU A 121 7.45 -28.40 22.30
CA LEU A 121 6.52 -27.39 21.77
C LEU A 121 6.39 -27.49 20.24
N SER A 122 6.96 -28.54 19.61
CA SER A 122 6.74 -28.91 18.21
C SER A 122 5.30 -29.40 18.02
N GLY A 123 4.38 -28.46 17.86
CA GLY A 123 3.01 -28.70 17.45
C GLY A 123 2.32 -27.37 17.23
N GLU A 124 1.42 -27.30 16.26
CA GLU A 124 0.58 -26.15 15.91
C GLU A 124 -0.15 -25.48 17.10
N ALA A 125 -0.16 -26.12 18.27
CA ALA A 125 -0.69 -25.68 19.57
C ALA A 125 -0.05 -24.40 20.15
N GLY A 126 0.60 -23.58 19.33
CA GLY A 126 1.27 -22.38 19.79
C GLY A 126 1.41 -21.20 18.86
N LEU A 127 0.68 -21.20 17.74
CA LEU A 127 0.69 -20.07 16.80
C LEU A 127 -0.13 -18.90 17.33
N LEU A 128 0.19 -17.70 16.83
CA LEU A 128 -0.56 -16.49 17.15
C LEU A 128 -1.83 -16.41 16.31
N PRO A 129 -2.93 -15.86 16.86
CA PRO A 129 -4.07 -15.43 16.06
C PRO A 129 -3.62 -14.47 14.94
N LEU A 130 -4.24 -14.57 13.75
CA LEU A 130 -3.86 -13.79 12.57
C LEU A 130 -3.73 -12.29 12.88
N SER A 131 -4.70 -11.71 13.58
CA SER A 131 -4.69 -10.28 13.94
C SER A 131 -3.50 -9.87 14.81
N ARG A 132 -3.00 -10.77 15.65
CA ARG A 132 -1.82 -10.53 16.51
C ARG A 132 -0.53 -10.72 15.75
N ALA A 133 -0.46 -11.74 14.90
CA ALA A 133 0.69 -11.99 14.05
C ALA A 133 0.92 -10.82 13.09
N THR A 134 -0.12 -10.34 12.42
CA THR A 134 -0.03 -9.20 11.50
C THR A 134 0.27 -7.88 12.22
N ALA A 135 -0.32 -7.65 13.40
CA ALA A 135 0.00 -6.48 14.22
C ALA A 135 1.48 -6.47 14.66
N LEU A 136 2.02 -7.63 15.05
CA LEU A 136 3.44 -7.75 15.38
C LEU A 136 4.34 -7.49 14.17
N LEU A 137 4.05 -8.10 13.03
CA LEU A 137 4.82 -7.86 11.80
C LEU A 137 4.83 -6.36 11.44
N ALA A 138 3.66 -5.71 11.54
CA ALA A 138 3.55 -4.27 11.33
C ALA A 138 4.38 -3.44 12.31
N SER A 139 4.33 -3.78 13.62
CA SER A 139 5.15 -3.12 14.63
C SER A 139 6.65 -3.33 14.40
N LEU A 140 7.08 -4.56 14.09
CA LEU A 140 8.48 -4.89 13.83
C LEU A 140 9.03 -4.12 12.62
N LEU A 141 8.29 -4.08 11.51
CA LEU A 141 8.69 -3.34 10.32
C LEU A 141 8.74 -1.83 10.60
N GLY A 142 7.74 -1.26 11.28
CA GLY A 142 7.73 0.15 11.64
C GLY A 142 8.91 0.55 12.54
N ASP A 143 9.19 -0.28 13.55
CA ASP A 143 10.29 -0.09 14.51
C ASP A 143 11.67 -0.23 13.86
N ALA A 144 11.82 -1.19 12.95
CA ALA A 144 13.06 -1.41 12.19
C ALA A 144 13.32 -0.26 11.21
N LEU A 145 12.29 0.21 10.50
CA LEU A 145 12.39 1.37 9.60
C LEU A 145 12.76 2.64 10.37
N LYS A 146 12.12 2.89 11.52
CA LYS A 146 12.42 4.05 12.36
C LYS A 146 13.90 4.05 12.78
N ARG A 147 14.40 2.93 13.30
CA ARG A 147 15.80 2.81 13.73
C ARG A 147 16.78 2.86 12.57
N ARG A 148 16.41 2.34 11.39
CA ARG A 148 17.23 2.46 10.16
C ARG A 148 17.39 3.92 9.74
N ARG A 149 16.33 4.73 9.85
CA ARG A 149 16.38 6.18 9.58
C ARG A 149 17.24 6.92 10.61
N GLU A 150 17.16 6.55 11.88
CA GLU A 150 17.98 7.13 12.96
C GLU A 150 19.46 6.72 12.86
N ALA A 151 19.76 5.48 12.47
CA ALA A 151 21.12 4.95 12.35
C ALA A 151 21.90 5.47 11.13
N HIS A 152 21.25 6.16 10.18
CA HIS A 152 21.93 6.78 9.04
C HIS A 152 22.99 7.82 9.45
N GLU A 153 22.98 8.27 10.71
CA GLU A 153 23.99 9.18 11.28
C GLU A 153 25.18 8.47 11.98
N GLU A 154 25.06 7.18 12.34
CA GLU A 154 26.05 6.47 13.19
C GLU A 154 26.70 5.23 12.54
N GLY A 155 26.43 4.99 11.25
CA GLY A 155 26.99 3.89 10.47
C GLY A 155 25.97 2.77 10.21
N ALA A 156 25.95 2.25 8.97
CA ALA A 156 24.94 1.30 8.52
C ALA A 156 25.07 -0.08 9.20
N ASP A 157 24.02 -0.51 9.90
CA ASP A 157 23.89 -1.87 10.42
C ASP A 157 23.36 -2.81 9.32
N ALA A 158 24.25 -3.63 8.75
CA ALA A 158 23.91 -4.57 7.68
C ALA A 158 22.86 -5.61 8.11
N SER A 159 22.83 -5.98 9.40
CA SER A 159 21.86 -6.95 9.93
C SER A 159 20.44 -6.35 9.97
N LEU A 160 20.34 -5.06 10.31
CA LEU A 160 19.09 -4.31 10.29
C LEU A 160 18.57 -4.12 8.86
N ASP A 161 19.45 -3.77 7.92
CA ASP A 161 19.07 -3.61 6.50
C ASP A 161 18.53 -4.92 5.91
N ALA A 162 19.23 -6.03 6.18
CA ALA A 162 18.77 -7.36 5.77
C ALA A 162 17.41 -7.73 6.38
N LEU A 163 17.19 -7.42 7.66
CA LEU A 163 15.91 -7.67 8.33
C LEU A 163 14.77 -6.85 7.69
N VAL A 164 14.97 -5.56 7.43
CA VAL A 164 13.96 -4.69 6.80
C VAL A 164 13.59 -5.21 5.41
N ARG A 165 14.58 -5.63 4.63
CA ARG A 165 14.37 -6.23 3.30
C ARG A 165 13.54 -7.51 3.39
N ASN A 166 13.88 -8.42 4.30
CA ASN A 166 13.16 -9.68 4.49
C ASN A 166 11.72 -9.45 4.97
N LEU A 167 11.52 -8.59 5.98
CA LEU A 167 10.19 -8.19 6.45
C LEU A 167 9.33 -7.62 5.32
N THR A 168 9.92 -6.74 4.51
CA THR A 168 9.22 -6.11 3.38
C THR A 168 8.79 -7.16 2.36
N TRP A 169 9.69 -8.08 1.99
CA TRP A 169 9.37 -9.18 1.09
C TRP A 169 8.21 -10.03 1.61
N ASP A 170 8.32 -10.51 2.86
CA ASP A 170 7.36 -11.42 3.46
C ASP A 170 5.98 -10.79 3.62
N MET A 171 5.95 -9.58 4.17
CA MET A 171 4.70 -8.86 4.38
C MET A 171 4.05 -8.49 3.04
N SER A 172 4.82 -8.13 2.00
CA SER A 172 4.27 -7.92 0.66
C SER A 172 3.62 -9.18 0.11
N ARG A 173 4.25 -10.35 0.24
CA ARG A 173 3.68 -11.63 -0.21
C ARG A 173 2.43 -12.02 0.58
N LEU A 174 2.46 -11.84 1.91
CA LEU A 174 1.31 -12.07 2.77
C LEU A 174 0.14 -11.16 2.39
N VAL A 175 0.37 -9.86 2.16
CA VAL A 175 -0.68 -8.91 1.75
C VAL A 175 -1.35 -9.36 0.46
N LEU A 176 -0.57 -9.70 -0.58
CA LEU A 176 -1.13 -10.12 -1.86
C LEU A 176 -1.96 -11.40 -1.71
N LYS A 177 -1.45 -12.40 -0.98
CA LYS A 177 -2.21 -13.64 -0.73
C LYS A 177 -3.48 -13.40 0.08
N MET A 178 -3.45 -12.51 1.06
CA MET A 178 -4.63 -12.14 1.82
C MET A 178 -5.69 -11.41 0.98
N PHE A 179 -5.29 -10.73 -0.10
CA PHE A 179 -6.23 -10.11 -1.04
C PHE A 179 -7.00 -11.11 -1.89
N ASP A 180 -6.39 -12.27 -2.18
CA ASP A 180 -7.03 -13.36 -2.93
C ASP A 180 -8.02 -14.18 -2.08
N LEU A 181 -8.05 -13.96 -0.76
CA LEU A 181 -8.86 -14.71 0.20
C LEU A 181 -10.17 -13.99 0.56
N CYS A 182 -10.91 -14.53 1.54
CA CYS A 182 -12.19 -13.97 1.97
C CYS A 182 -12.03 -12.62 2.69
N GLN A 183 -13.15 -11.92 2.88
CA GLN A 183 -13.21 -10.54 3.39
C GLN A 183 -12.43 -10.33 4.71
N GLU A 184 -12.40 -11.31 5.60
CA GLU A 184 -11.69 -11.20 6.89
C GLU A 184 -10.17 -11.02 6.68
N TYR A 185 -9.57 -11.78 5.76
CA TYR A 185 -8.16 -11.67 5.41
C TYR A 185 -7.88 -10.37 4.66
N ARG A 186 -8.74 -10.00 3.70
CA ARG A 186 -8.66 -8.71 2.99
C ARG A 186 -8.64 -7.53 3.95
N SER A 187 -9.60 -7.50 4.87
CA SER A 187 -9.71 -6.45 5.89
C SER A 187 -8.48 -6.43 6.80
N CYS A 188 -7.99 -7.59 7.23
CA CYS A 188 -6.79 -7.69 8.05
C CYS A 188 -5.54 -7.16 7.32
N ALA A 189 -5.33 -7.53 6.06
CA ALA A 189 -4.21 -7.07 5.26
C ALA A 189 -4.25 -5.55 5.04
N THR A 190 -5.40 -5.02 4.63
CA THR A 190 -5.60 -3.58 4.42
C THR A 190 -5.35 -2.80 5.71
N ARG A 191 -5.88 -3.24 6.84
CA ARG A 191 -5.81 -2.49 8.11
C ARG A 191 -4.47 -2.60 8.82
N ALA A 192 -3.81 -3.75 8.76
CA ALA A 192 -2.61 -4.02 9.56
C ALA A 192 -1.32 -3.93 8.76
N LEU A 193 -1.28 -4.41 7.52
CA LEU A 193 -0.03 -4.69 6.80
C LEU A 193 0.24 -3.73 5.64
N LEU A 194 -0.81 -3.31 4.91
CA LEU A 194 -0.63 -2.57 3.66
C LEU A 194 0.10 -1.24 3.86
N GLN A 195 -0.25 -0.45 4.87
CA GLN A 195 0.43 0.83 5.14
C GLN A 195 1.93 0.65 5.53
N PRO A 196 2.30 -0.22 6.50
CA PRO A 196 3.70 -0.51 6.79
C PRO A 196 4.50 -0.96 5.56
N VAL A 197 3.94 -1.84 4.72
CA VAL A 197 4.61 -2.33 3.51
C VAL A 197 4.85 -1.20 2.50
N LEU A 198 3.82 -0.39 2.21
CA LEU A 198 3.94 0.76 1.31
C LEU A 198 4.96 1.79 1.82
N THR A 199 5.04 1.96 3.14
CA THR A 199 6.01 2.86 3.79
C THR A 199 7.42 2.30 3.64
N SER A 200 7.61 0.99 3.83
CA SER A 200 8.90 0.33 3.64
C SER A 200 9.38 0.40 2.20
N LEU A 201 8.49 0.17 1.22
CA LEU A 201 8.83 0.25 -0.20
C LEU A 201 9.11 1.67 -0.68
N ALA A 202 8.70 2.69 0.08
CA ALA A 202 9.13 4.07 -0.15
C ALA A 202 10.58 4.30 0.32
N ASP A 203 11.01 3.64 1.40
CA ASP A 203 12.37 3.71 1.95
C ASP A 203 13.35 2.74 1.25
N VAL A 204 12.85 1.60 0.79
CA VAL A 204 13.58 0.52 0.11
C VAL A 204 12.91 0.31 -1.24
N SER A 205 13.43 1.00 -2.26
CA SER A 205 12.81 1.03 -3.60
C SER A 205 12.71 -0.34 -4.27
N CYS A 206 13.62 -1.26 -3.95
CA CYS A 206 13.55 -2.65 -4.38
C CYS A 206 14.19 -3.61 -3.38
N VAL A 207 13.62 -4.81 -3.31
CA VAL A 207 14.10 -5.93 -2.51
C VAL A 207 14.40 -7.09 -3.46
N THR A 208 15.61 -7.63 -3.36
CA THR A 208 15.99 -8.88 -4.03
C THR A 208 16.19 -9.96 -2.98
N VAL A 209 15.65 -11.15 -3.26
CA VAL A 209 15.78 -12.34 -2.42
C VAL A 209 16.23 -13.50 -3.29
N GLU A 210 17.19 -14.28 -2.78
CA GLU A 210 17.73 -15.45 -3.46
C GLU A 210 17.15 -16.73 -2.84
N PHE A 211 16.60 -17.59 -3.69
CA PHE A 211 16.06 -18.91 -3.34
C PHE A 211 16.79 -19.99 -4.14
N GLY A 212 17.83 -20.57 -3.55
CA GLY A 212 18.70 -21.50 -4.26
C GLY A 212 19.35 -20.81 -5.47
N ALA A 213 18.99 -21.24 -6.68
CA ALA A 213 19.48 -20.64 -7.93
C ALA A 213 18.57 -19.53 -8.49
N VAL A 214 17.39 -19.29 -7.91
CA VAL A 214 16.42 -18.32 -8.41
C VAL A 214 16.53 -17.01 -7.64
N GLN A 215 16.74 -15.90 -8.35
CA GLN A 215 16.70 -14.57 -7.76
C GLN A 215 15.35 -13.93 -8.08
N LEU A 216 14.58 -13.60 -7.04
CA LEU A 216 13.31 -12.90 -7.18
C LEU A 216 13.46 -11.44 -6.76
N LYS A 217 12.83 -10.54 -7.51
CA LYS A 217 12.88 -9.09 -7.27
C LYS A 217 11.47 -8.56 -7.02
N LEU A 218 11.33 -7.80 -5.94
CA LEU A 218 10.15 -7.02 -5.60
C LEU A 218 10.54 -5.55 -5.71
N SER A 219 10.04 -4.85 -6.73
CA SER A 219 10.15 -3.39 -6.79
C SER A 219 8.89 -2.75 -6.22
N ARG A 220 9.00 -1.48 -5.81
CA ARG A 220 7.83 -0.65 -5.50
C ARG A 220 6.81 -0.69 -6.64
N SER A 221 7.24 -0.47 -7.88
CA SER A 221 6.36 -0.48 -9.05
C SER A 221 5.62 -1.82 -9.24
N GLY A 222 6.34 -2.94 -9.18
CA GLY A 222 5.74 -4.28 -9.35
C GLY A 222 4.77 -4.66 -8.22
N PHE A 223 5.04 -4.18 -6.99
CA PHE A 223 4.08 -4.36 -5.89
C PHE A 223 2.80 -3.56 -6.12
N LEU A 224 2.90 -2.31 -6.61
CA LEU A 224 1.73 -1.48 -6.91
C LEU A 224 0.90 -2.06 -8.07
N GLU A 225 1.56 -2.59 -9.09
CA GLU A 225 0.91 -3.33 -10.17
C GLU A 225 0.17 -4.57 -9.64
N SER A 226 0.78 -5.31 -8.71
CA SER A 226 0.14 -6.48 -8.08
C SER A 226 -1.09 -6.10 -7.24
N ILE A 227 -1.03 -4.97 -6.51
CA ILE A 227 -2.20 -4.41 -5.80
C ILE A 227 -3.31 -4.07 -6.80
N TRP A 228 -2.96 -3.42 -7.91
CA TRP A 228 -3.94 -3.08 -8.95
C TRP A 228 -4.62 -4.33 -9.51
N ASN A 229 -3.84 -5.35 -9.86
CA ASN A 229 -4.37 -6.62 -10.38
C ASN A 229 -5.31 -7.29 -9.36
N SER A 230 -4.98 -7.22 -8.07
CA SER A 230 -5.85 -7.69 -6.98
C SER A 230 -7.18 -6.92 -6.95
N CYS A 231 -7.13 -5.58 -7.06
CA CYS A 231 -8.33 -4.74 -7.13
C CYS A 231 -9.19 -5.04 -8.37
N VAL A 232 -8.57 -5.25 -9.55
CA VAL A 232 -9.28 -5.62 -10.78
C VAL A 232 -10.02 -6.94 -10.61
N SER A 233 -9.38 -7.94 -9.99
CA SER A 233 -10.04 -9.21 -9.64
C SER A 233 -11.24 -8.97 -8.73
N LEU A 234 -11.08 -8.22 -7.64
CA LEU A 234 -12.16 -7.90 -6.70
C LEU A 234 -13.32 -7.15 -7.35
N PHE A 235 -13.03 -6.20 -8.26
CA PHE A 235 -14.05 -5.48 -9.01
C PHE A 235 -14.93 -6.36 -9.90
N SER A 236 -14.47 -7.56 -10.24
CA SER A 236 -15.20 -8.55 -11.04
C SER A 236 -16.09 -9.49 -10.22
N LEU A 237 -15.82 -9.64 -8.91
CA LEU A 237 -16.41 -10.69 -8.07
C LEU A 237 -17.73 -10.32 -7.40
N GLY A 238 -17.98 -9.03 -7.12
CA GLY A 238 -19.22 -8.63 -6.45
C GLY A 238 -19.21 -7.23 -5.86
N ARG A 239 -20.33 -6.87 -5.20
CA ARG A 239 -20.44 -5.59 -4.47
C ARG A 239 -19.57 -5.51 -3.21
N PRO A 240 -19.52 -6.53 -2.31
CA PRO A 240 -18.66 -6.44 -1.14
C PRO A 240 -17.17 -6.42 -1.53
N GLU A 241 -16.78 -7.20 -2.54
CA GLU A 241 -15.43 -7.20 -3.09
C GLU A 241 -15.05 -5.85 -3.71
N ARG A 242 -15.99 -5.19 -4.39
CA ARG A 242 -15.77 -3.84 -4.91
C ARG A 242 -15.53 -2.81 -3.80
N LEU A 243 -16.24 -2.91 -2.68
CA LEU A 243 -15.99 -2.03 -1.54
C LEU A 243 -14.58 -2.26 -0.98
N ASP A 244 -14.18 -3.53 -0.79
CA ASP A 244 -12.84 -3.87 -0.33
C ASP A 244 -11.75 -3.35 -1.29
N ALA A 245 -11.96 -3.44 -2.60
CA ALA A 245 -11.05 -2.89 -3.60
C ALA A 245 -10.89 -1.37 -3.47
N TYR A 246 -11.99 -0.63 -3.25
CA TYR A 246 -11.88 0.82 -2.99
C TYR A 246 -11.24 1.12 -1.64
N ASP A 247 -11.46 0.30 -0.61
CA ASP A 247 -10.78 0.46 0.68
C ASP A 247 -9.26 0.27 0.54
N ILE A 248 -8.82 -0.72 -0.24
CA ILE A 248 -7.40 -0.94 -0.58
C ILE A 248 -6.82 0.29 -1.32
N LEU A 249 -7.50 0.75 -2.37
CA LEU A 249 -7.07 1.92 -3.16
C LEU A 249 -7.06 3.21 -2.30
N SER A 250 -8.03 3.36 -1.39
CA SER A 250 -8.12 4.52 -0.51
C SER A 250 -6.89 4.63 0.38
N LEU A 251 -6.44 3.50 0.95
CA LEU A 251 -5.24 3.47 1.77
C LEU A 251 -3.99 3.70 0.92
N TYR A 252 -3.90 3.06 -0.25
CA TYR A 252 -2.79 3.27 -1.18
C TYR A 252 -2.58 4.76 -1.50
N PHE A 253 -3.63 5.46 -1.95
CA PHE A 253 -3.52 6.87 -2.29
C PHE A 253 -3.29 7.76 -1.07
N SER A 254 -3.82 7.39 0.11
CA SER A 254 -3.55 8.10 1.36
C SER A 254 -2.08 8.04 1.74
N VAL A 255 -1.47 6.84 1.66
CA VAL A 255 -0.04 6.65 1.93
C VAL A 255 0.80 7.40 0.89
N LEU A 256 0.43 7.33 -0.39
CA LEU A 256 1.11 8.06 -1.45
C LEU A 256 1.08 9.58 -1.20
N LYS A 257 -0.06 10.12 -0.78
CA LYS A 257 -0.23 11.53 -0.43
C LYS A 257 0.65 11.94 0.76
N SER A 258 0.73 11.12 1.81
CA SER A 258 1.61 11.38 2.95
C SER A 258 3.09 11.26 2.61
N GLY A 259 3.47 10.33 1.72
CA GLY A 259 4.86 10.12 1.31
C GLY A 259 5.43 11.30 0.51
N HIS A 260 4.60 11.97 -0.30
CA HIS A 260 5.00 13.19 -1.01
C HIS A 260 5.26 14.38 -0.08
N GLN A 261 4.77 14.37 1.16
CA GLN A 261 5.03 15.43 2.14
C GLN A 261 6.36 15.25 2.89
N GLY A 262 6.98 14.07 2.82
CA GLY A 262 8.22 13.73 3.54
C GLY A 262 9.42 13.35 2.65
N ALA A 263 9.30 13.46 1.33
CA ALA A 263 10.39 13.14 0.42
C ALA A 263 11.48 14.22 0.46
N ILE A 264 12.70 13.83 0.84
CA ILE A 264 13.90 14.67 0.67
C ILE A 264 14.14 14.83 -0.84
N PRO A 265 14.35 16.06 -1.36
CA PRO A 265 14.61 16.26 -2.77
C PRO A 265 15.93 15.57 -3.15
N GLY A 266 15.89 14.59 -4.06
CA GLY A 266 17.10 13.91 -4.56
C GLY A 266 17.00 12.40 -4.79
N ALA A 267 15.89 11.75 -4.44
CA ALA A 267 15.65 10.36 -4.86
C ALA A 267 15.28 10.33 -6.35
N ASP A 268 16.11 9.66 -7.14
CA ASP A 268 16.00 9.43 -8.59
C ASP A 268 14.54 9.32 -9.07
N GLU A 269 14.23 10.05 -10.14
CA GLU A 269 12.96 9.98 -10.89
C GLU A 269 12.85 8.64 -11.64
N VAL A 270 12.84 7.52 -10.91
CA VAL A 270 12.44 6.25 -11.47
C VAL A 270 10.97 6.37 -11.84
N GLN A 271 10.63 6.13 -13.12
CA GLN A 271 9.25 6.00 -13.60
C GLN A 271 8.50 4.99 -12.71
N ASN A 272 7.84 5.52 -11.69
CA ASN A 272 7.07 4.72 -10.77
C ASN A 272 5.73 4.39 -11.43
N PHE A 273 5.30 3.14 -11.32
CA PHE A 273 3.97 2.72 -11.74
C PHE A 273 2.94 3.63 -11.07
N ASP A 274 2.20 4.36 -11.89
CA ASP A 274 1.17 5.28 -11.44
C ASP A 274 -0.18 4.82 -11.98
N LEU A 275 -1.03 4.36 -11.06
CA LEU A 275 -2.41 3.95 -11.33
C LEU A 275 -3.22 4.99 -12.12
N ARG A 276 -2.87 6.27 -12.00
CA ARG A 276 -3.56 7.36 -12.71
C ARG A 276 -3.32 7.34 -14.22
N ASN A 277 -2.28 6.64 -14.67
CA ASN A 277 -1.99 6.43 -16.09
C ASN A 277 -2.75 5.23 -16.69
N VAL A 278 -3.42 4.43 -15.86
CA VAL A 278 -4.22 3.26 -16.27
C VAL A 278 -5.62 3.73 -16.63
N ALA A 279 -6.11 3.42 -17.83
CA ALA A 279 -7.43 3.87 -18.29
C ALA A 279 -8.56 3.18 -17.51
N GLU A 280 -8.39 1.89 -17.27
CA GLU A 280 -9.31 1.02 -16.53
C GLU A 280 -9.54 1.53 -15.09
N PHE A 281 -8.56 2.19 -14.49
CA PHE A 281 -8.71 2.84 -13.19
C PHE A 281 -9.79 3.93 -13.20
N TRP A 282 -9.81 4.77 -14.23
CA TRP A 282 -10.80 5.83 -14.36
C TRP A 282 -12.19 5.30 -14.68
N ASP A 283 -12.27 4.23 -15.47
CA ASP A 283 -13.53 3.54 -15.76
C ASP A 283 -14.11 2.89 -14.50
N GLU A 284 -13.27 2.27 -13.67
CA GLU A 284 -13.68 1.72 -12.39
C GLU A 284 -14.12 2.81 -11.41
N LEU A 285 -13.42 3.95 -11.32
CA LEU A 285 -13.88 5.08 -10.53
C LEU A 285 -15.25 5.59 -10.98
N ARG A 286 -15.45 5.77 -12.29
CA ARG A 286 -16.73 6.17 -12.86
C ARG A 286 -17.84 5.22 -12.44
N ARG A 287 -17.59 3.91 -12.52
CA ARG A 287 -18.55 2.86 -12.14
C ARG A 287 -18.89 2.91 -10.65
N GLY A 288 -17.91 3.17 -9.79
CA GLY A 288 -18.10 3.30 -8.34
C GLY A 288 -18.92 4.54 -7.93
N LEU A 289 -18.72 5.67 -8.60
CA LEU A 289 -19.46 6.91 -8.33
C LEU A 289 -20.96 6.81 -8.61
N VAL A 290 -21.35 5.91 -9.50
CA VAL A 290 -22.77 5.66 -9.86
C VAL A 290 -23.32 4.37 -9.26
N ASP A 291 -22.58 3.74 -8.34
CA ASP A 291 -23.00 2.50 -7.71
C ASP A 291 -24.32 2.67 -6.94
N LYS A 292 -25.11 1.61 -6.80
CA LYS A 292 -26.37 1.64 -6.04
C LYS A 292 -26.10 1.78 -4.54
N ASP A 293 -24.98 1.24 -4.06
CA ASP A 293 -24.59 1.32 -2.67
C ASP A 293 -23.92 2.65 -2.32
N SER A 294 -24.44 3.33 -1.30
CA SER A 294 -23.88 4.61 -0.86
C SER A 294 -22.46 4.50 -0.29
N SER A 295 -22.08 3.35 0.28
CA SER A 295 -20.74 3.12 0.82
C SER A 295 -19.71 3.05 -0.31
N VAL A 296 -20.01 2.29 -1.36
CA VAL A 296 -19.19 2.20 -2.58
C VAL A 296 -19.05 3.58 -3.23
N ARG A 297 -20.16 4.33 -3.37
CA ARG A 297 -20.12 5.70 -3.90
C ARG A 297 -19.23 6.64 -3.09
N LYS A 298 -19.27 6.54 -1.76
CA LYS A 298 -18.45 7.36 -0.86
C LYS A 298 -16.97 7.00 -0.98
N GLN A 299 -16.64 5.71 -1.02
CA GLN A 299 -15.24 5.27 -1.14
C GLN A 299 -14.65 5.58 -2.52
N ALA A 300 -15.38 5.32 -3.61
CA ALA A 300 -14.93 5.70 -4.95
C ALA A 300 -14.68 7.22 -5.06
N PHE A 301 -15.57 8.03 -4.48
CA PHE A 301 -15.38 9.47 -4.42
C PHE A 301 -14.16 9.89 -3.59
N TYR A 302 -13.92 9.25 -2.45
CA TYR A 302 -12.73 9.49 -1.63
C TYR A 302 -11.45 9.17 -2.40
N VAL A 303 -11.41 8.04 -3.11
CA VAL A 303 -10.27 7.65 -3.95
C VAL A 303 -10.03 8.68 -5.04
N LEU A 304 -11.07 9.12 -5.74
CA LEU A 304 -10.99 10.19 -6.76
C LEU A 304 -10.44 11.49 -6.18
N LYS A 305 -11.01 11.96 -5.07
CA LYS A 305 -10.59 13.22 -4.42
C LYS A 305 -9.13 13.15 -3.99
N THR A 306 -8.71 12.02 -3.43
CA THR A 306 -7.34 11.82 -2.96
C THR A 306 -6.36 11.74 -4.13
N SER A 307 -6.67 10.98 -5.19
CA SER A 307 -5.81 10.85 -6.37
C SER A 307 -5.62 12.18 -7.11
N LEU A 308 -6.67 13.00 -7.21
CA LEU A 308 -6.61 14.36 -7.77
C LEU A 308 -5.83 15.33 -6.88
N SER A 309 -5.92 15.19 -5.55
CA SER A 309 -5.16 16.06 -4.65
C SER A 309 -3.64 15.87 -4.78
N ILE A 310 -3.19 14.66 -5.14
CA ILE A 310 -1.77 14.36 -5.37
C ILE A 310 -1.26 15.06 -6.65
N PHE A 311 -2.11 15.26 -7.66
CA PHE A 311 -1.75 16.05 -8.86
C PHE A 311 -1.48 17.54 -8.56
N SER A 312 -2.05 18.07 -7.48
CA SER A 312 -2.06 19.52 -7.23
C SER A 312 -0.76 20.06 -6.62
N PHE A 313 0.23 19.20 -6.30
CA PHE A 313 1.49 19.61 -5.67
C PHE A 313 2.67 19.73 -6.64
N GLY A 314 2.45 19.45 -7.93
CA GLY A 314 3.42 19.73 -8.99
C GLY A 314 3.13 21.07 -9.65
N ASN A 315 3.87 22.10 -9.23
CA ASN A 315 4.05 23.40 -9.87
C ASN A 315 3.12 24.56 -9.43
N ASP A 316 3.46 25.20 -8.30
CA ASP A 316 3.11 26.61 -8.02
C ASP A 316 4.15 27.60 -8.63
N GLY A 317 5.04 27.12 -9.50
CA GLY A 317 6.05 27.92 -10.19
C GLY A 317 5.68 28.21 -11.64
N SER A 318 4.97 29.31 -11.89
CA SER A 318 4.98 30.06 -13.15
C SER A 318 4.95 29.22 -14.46
N GLN A 319 3.78 28.84 -14.96
CA GLN A 319 3.59 28.66 -16.39
C GLN A 319 2.71 29.81 -16.93
N ARG A 320 3.39 30.89 -17.33
CA ARG A 320 2.82 31.82 -18.31
C ARG A 320 2.75 31.07 -19.63
N CYS A 321 1.56 31.01 -20.20
CA CYS A 321 1.29 30.46 -21.52
C CYS A 321 2.22 31.12 -22.55
N SER A 322 3.17 30.36 -23.11
CA SER A 322 3.85 30.77 -24.35
C SER A 322 2.94 30.40 -25.50
N GLY A 323 2.31 31.42 -26.09
CA GLY A 323 1.39 31.26 -27.21
C GLY A 323 2.12 30.80 -28.47
N ARG A 324 1.81 29.59 -28.93
CA ARG A 324 1.98 29.22 -30.33
C ARG A 324 0.63 28.79 -30.88
N SER A 325 0.03 29.71 -31.62
CA SER A 325 -1.24 29.54 -32.34
C SER A 325 -1.12 28.38 -33.36
N PRO A 326 -2.04 27.40 -33.38
CA PRO A 326 -2.20 26.53 -34.54
C PRO A 326 -3.01 27.27 -35.61
N ALA A 327 -2.46 27.34 -36.81
CA ALA A 327 -3.13 27.88 -37.98
C ALA A 327 -4.48 27.19 -38.22
N ALA A 328 -5.48 28.00 -38.55
CA ALA A 328 -6.86 27.58 -38.80
C ALA A 328 -6.95 26.51 -39.90
N LEU A 329 -7.71 25.45 -39.63
CA LEU A 329 -8.23 24.54 -40.65
C LEU A 329 -9.72 24.84 -40.89
N PRO A 330 -10.19 24.74 -42.15
CA PRO A 330 -11.49 25.25 -42.57
C PRO A 330 -12.64 24.36 -42.07
N GLY A 331 -13.77 25.02 -41.79
CA GLY A 331 -14.97 24.43 -41.20
C GLY A 331 -15.51 23.25 -41.97
N GLN A 332 -15.73 22.14 -41.26
CA GLN A 332 -16.58 21.04 -41.72
C GLN A 332 -17.94 21.14 -41.05
N ASP A 333 -18.97 21.14 -41.89
CA ASP A 333 -20.37 21.18 -41.50
C ASP A 333 -20.77 20.02 -40.59
N LYS A 334 -21.49 20.37 -39.53
CA LYS A 334 -22.02 19.45 -38.52
C LYS A 334 -23.05 18.51 -39.14
N SER A 335 -22.81 17.20 -39.05
CA SER A 335 -23.83 16.19 -39.31
C SER A 335 -24.81 16.11 -38.13
N ASN A 336 -26.10 16.12 -38.46
CA ASN A 336 -27.22 16.07 -37.51
C ASN A 336 -27.34 14.67 -36.88
N ALA A 337 -26.73 14.46 -35.71
CA ALA A 337 -27.03 13.31 -34.86
C ALA A 337 -28.34 13.55 -34.09
N ALA A 338 -29.26 12.59 -34.15
CA ALA A 338 -30.59 12.68 -33.57
C ALA A 338 -30.53 12.72 -32.02
N VAL A 339 -30.64 13.93 -31.47
CA VAL A 339 -30.65 14.19 -30.02
C VAL A 339 -31.82 13.47 -29.35
N THR A 340 -31.51 12.62 -28.38
CA THR A 340 -32.49 11.81 -27.64
C THR A 340 -33.40 12.70 -26.78
N LYS A 341 -34.61 12.23 -26.43
CA LYS A 341 -35.56 13.01 -25.59
C LYS A 341 -34.96 13.39 -24.23
N LYS A 342 -34.09 12.53 -23.68
CA LYS A 342 -33.39 12.75 -22.41
C LYS A 342 -32.38 13.90 -22.50
N GLU A 343 -31.64 13.94 -23.60
CA GLU A 343 -30.64 14.99 -23.89
C GLU A 343 -31.29 16.35 -24.18
N ARG A 344 -32.48 16.36 -24.79
CA ARG A 344 -33.29 17.59 -24.93
C ARG A 344 -33.76 18.13 -23.59
N TRP A 345 -34.13 17.28 -22.65
CA TRP A 345 -34.53 17.73 -21.31
C TRP A 345 -33.34 18.33 -20.56
N ALA A 346 -32.19 17.64 -20.57
CA ALA A 346 -30.96 18.15 -19.96
C ALA A 346 -30.53 19.51 -20.55
N ASN A 347 -30.59 19.67 -21.88
CA ASN A 347 -30.28 20.95 -22.53
C ASN A 347 -31.29 22.06 -22.22
N LYS A 348 -32.57 21.72 -22.00
CA LYS A 348 -33.60 22.70 -21.63
C LYS A 348 -33.44 23.15 -20.17
N GLU A 349 -33.09 22.22 -19.29
CA GLU A 349 -32.81 22.50 -17.88
C GLU A 349 -31.56 23.37 -17.73
N ALA A 350 -30.48 23.02 -18.44
CA ALA A 350 -29.25 23.82 -18.47
C ALA A 350 -29.51 25.26 -18.96
N LYS A 351 -30.32 25.42 -20.03
CA LYS A 351 -30.74 26.73 -20.52
C LYS A 351 -31.58 27.51 -19.50
N SER A 352 -32.46 26.83 -18.78
CA SER A 352 -33.28 27.46 -17.73
C SER A 352 -32.46 27.94 -16.52
N LEU A 353 -31.30 27.33 -16.29
CA LEU A 353 -30.37 27.69 -15.22
C LEU A 353 -29.35 28.77 -15.64
N GLY A 354 -29.53 29.38 -16.81
CA GLY A 354 -28.62 30.42 -17.31
C GLY A 354 -27.28 29.90 -17.81
N VAL A 355 -27.14 28.58 -17.99
CA VAL A 355 -25.99 27.96 -18.66
C VAL A 355 -26.19 28.11 -20.17
N GLU A 356 -26.19 29.34 -20.65
CA GLU A 356 -26.19 29.60 -22.08
C GLU A 356 -24.80 29.30 -22.67
N GLU A 357 -24.80 28.91 -23.94
CA GLU A 357 -23.65 28.43 -24.70
C GLU A 357 -22.39 29.28 -24.41
N ILE A 358 -21.40 28.68 -23.73
CA ILE A 358 -20.00 29.15 -23.79
C ILE A 358 -19.53 28.91 -25.23
N LYS A 359 -20.00 29.76 -26.15
CA LYS A 359 -19.51 29.86 -27.50
C LYS A 359 -18.13 30.46 -27.40
N GLN A 360 -17.09 29.61 -27.32
CA GLN A 360 -15.70 29.92 -27.67
C GLN A 360 -15.33 31.41 -27.52
N SER A 361 -15.60 32.00 -26.37
CA SER A 361 -15.01 33.28 -26.00
C SER A 361 -13.66 32.91 -25.42
N ASP A 362 -12.62 33.61 -25.88
CA ASP A 362 -11.21 33.46 -25.48
C ASP A 362 -10.96 33.82 -23.99
N GLU A 363 -11.94 33.59 -23.12
CA GLU A 363 -11.87 33.84 -21.69
C GLU A 363 -11.57 32.52 -20.96
N GLN A 364 -10.27 32.37 -20.67
CA GLN A 364 -9.66 31.40 -19.78
C GLN A 364 -10.20 29.96 -19.89
N CYS A 365 -9.43 29.10 -20.58
CA CYS A 365 -9.41 27.68 -20.24
C CYS A 365 -9.24 27.54 -18.73
N SER A 366 -10.33 27.26 -18.02
CA SER A 366 -10.27 26.76 -16.65
C SER A 366 -9.31 25.58 -16.68
N SER A 367 -8.25 25.65 -15.87
CA SER A 367 -7.24 24.60 -15.84
C SER A 367 -7.97 23.26 -15.66
N GLY A 368 -7.42 22.15 -16.19
CA GLY A 368 -8.03 20.83 -15.98
C GLY A 368 -8.31 20.56 -14.48
N GLN A 369 -7.52 21.17 -13.60
CA GLN A 369 -7.70 21.16 -12.15
C GLN A 369 -8.97 21.89 -11.69
N ASP A 370 -9.30 23.06 -12.24
CA ASP A 370 -10.50 23.80 -11.88
C ASP A 370 -11.78 23.08 -12.35
N ARG A 371 -11.73 22.39 -13.49
CA ARG A 371 -12.83 21.53 -13.94
C ARG A 371 -13.10 20.36 -12.99
N TRP A 372 -12.03 19.75 -12.47
CA TRP A 372 -12.14 18.71 -11.46
C TRP A 372 -12.65 19.25 -10.12
N LYS A 373 -12.24 20.45 -9.69
CA LYS A 373 -12.79 21.09 -8.48
C LYS A 373 -14.29 21.30 -8.60
N VAL A 374 -14.76 21.82 -9.74
CA VAL A 374 -16.20 22.00 -10.01
C VAL A 374 -16.92 20.65 -10.00
N PHE A 375 -16.35 19.62 -10.62
CA PHE A 375 -16.93 18.27 -10.60
C PHE A 375 -17.06 17.71 -9.18
N LEU A 376 -16.02 17.83 -8.34
CA LEU A 376 -16.04 17.35 -6.97
C LEU A 376 -17.12 18.07 -6.14
N LEU A 377 -17.23 19.39 -6.27
CA LEU A 377 -18.25 20.19 -5.60
C LEU A 377 -19.67 19.80 -6.07
N LEU A 378 -19.84 19.64 -7.39
CA LEU A 378 -21.11 19.21 -7.99
C LEU A 378 -21.49 17.83 -7.47
N TYR A 379 -20.56 16.88 -7.38
CA TYR A 379 -20.82 15.54 -6.86
C TYR A 379 -21.21 15.57 -5.38
N GLU A 380 -20.52 16.37 -4.55
CA GLU A 380 -20.87 16.54 -3.13
C GLU A 380 -22.29 17.13 -2.96
N MET A 381 -22.69 18.07 -3.81
CA MET A 381 -24.04 18.64 -3.82
C MET A 381 -25.11 17.69 -4.39
N LEU A 382 -24.74 16.86 -5.37
CA LEU A 382 -25.65 15.95 -6.08
C LEU A 382 -25.76 14.56 -5.45
N GLN A 383 -25.02 14.29 -4.38
CA GLN A 383 -25.10 13.04 -3.62
C GLN A 383 -26.55 12.73 -3.18
N GLU A 384 -27.42 13.75 -3.15
CA GLU A 384 -28.85 13.66 -2.83
C GLU A 384 -29.81 13.55 -4.04
N PHE A 385 -29.42 13.91 -5.28
CA PHE A 385 -30.41 14.11 -6.38
C PHE A 385 -30.13 13.42 -7.74
N GLY A 386 -29.10 12.59 -7.89
CA GLY A 386 -29.11 11.54 -8.93
C GLY A 386 -27.78 11.22 -9.61
N THR A 387 -27.44 9.94 -9.62
CA THR A 387 -26.26 9.36 -10.28
C THR A 387 -26.19 9.63 -11.78
N HIS A 388 -27.31 9.89 -12.45
CA HIS A 388 -27.37 10.20 -13.89
C HIS A 388 -26.72 11.53 -14.29
N LEU A 389 -26.64 12.49 -13.37
CA LEU A 389 -25.94 13.76 -13.61
C LEU A 389 -24.42 13.59 -13.53
N VAL A 390 -23.95 12.64 -12.73
CA VAL A 390 -22.53 12.27 -12.62
C VAL A 390 -22.04 11.70 -13.94
N GLU A 391 -22.83 10.84 -14.59
CA GLU A 391 -22.48 10.28 -15.91
C GLU A 391 -22.33 11.36 -16.98
N ALA A 392 -23.21 12.37 -16.98
CA ALA A 392 -23.15 13.49 -17.91
C ALA A 392 -21.99 14.44 -17.61
N ALA A 393 -21.72 14.72 -16.33
CA ALA A 393 -20.60 15.58 -15.94
C ALA A 393 -19.23 14.91 -16.21
N TRP A 394 -19.15 13.57 -16.08
CA TRP A 394 -17.91 12.81 -16.31
C TRP A 394 -17.42 12.88 -17.76
N THR A 395 -18.33 12.85 -18.75
CA THR A 395 -17.95 12.92 -20.17
C THR A 395 -17.28 14.23 -20.56
N HIS A 396 -17.49 15.30 -19.78
CA HIS A 396 -16.81 16.58 -19.97
C HIS A 396 -15.41 16.64 -19.33
N GLN A 397 -15.04 15.65 -18.50
CA GLN A 397 -13.73 15.58 -17.82
C GLN A 397 -12.72 14.70 -18.58
N SER A 398 -13.17 13.63 -19.25
CA SER A 398 -12.27 12.62 -19.85
C SER A 398 -11.46 13.11 -21.06
N PHE A 399 -11.94 14.14 -21.75
CA PHE A 399 -11.27 14.68 -22.94
C PHE A 399 -10.01 15.51 -22.63
N SER A 400 -9.79 15.94 -21.38
CA SER A 400 -8.61 16.77 -21.04
C SER A 400 -7.55 16.03 -20.22
N CYS A 401 -7.90 14.96 -19.52
CA CYS A 401 -6.93 14.16 -18.77
C CYS A 401 -6.08 13.29 -19.70
N SER A 402 -6.70 12.65 -20.69
CA SER A 402 -6.02 11.80 -21.69
C SER A 402 -5.04 12.61 -22.56
N ASP A 403 -5.44 13.82 -22.98
CA ASP A 403 -4.63 14.67 -23.85
C ASP A 403 -3.57 15.49 -23.07
N GLY A 404 -3.87 15.91 -21.84
CA GLY A 404 -2.92 16.61 -20.97
C GLY A 404 -1.86 15.70 -20.32
N ILE A 405 -2.11 14.39 -20.24
CA ILE A 405 -1.18 13.37 -19.74
C ILE A 405 -0.33 12.78 -20.88
N ARG A 406 -0.89 12.54 -22.08
CA ARG A 406 -0.08 12.15 -23.26
C ARG A 406 0.89 13.23 -23.70
N GLY A 407 0.49 14.51 -23.61
CA GLY A 407 1.31 15.64 -24.05
C GLY A 407 2.56 15.94 -23.20
N ARG A 408 2.74 15.27 -22.04
CA ARG A 408 3.92 15.48 -21.17
C ARG A 408 5.00 14.39 -21.26
N ASN A 409 4.71 13.23 -21.87
CA ASN A 409 5.67 12.11 -21.94
C ASN A 409 6.16 11.78 -23.36
N PHE A 410 5.77 12.55 -24.39
CA PHE A 410 6.32 12.42 -25.73
C PHE A 410 7.08 13.69 -26.13
N GLN A 411 8.29 13.80 -25.59
CA GLN A 411 9.36 14.54 -26.25
C GLN A 411 10.54 13.58 -26.35
N LEU A 412 10.39 12.62 -27.27
CA LEU A 412 11.50 11.80 -27.74
C LEU A 412 12.38 12.72 -28.57
N ASP A 413 13.58 13.01 -28.06
CA ASP A 413 14.68 13.46 -28.89
C ASP A 413 14.97 12.36 -29.91
N ASP A 414 14.83 12.74 -31.16
CA ASP A 414 15.23 11.97 -32.33
C ASP A 414 16.74 11.71 -32.26
N GLY A 415 17.12 10.43 -32.26
CA GLY A 415 18.48 10.00 -32.49
C GLY A 415 19.02 9.03 -31.45
N THR A 416 18.83 7.73 -31.68
CA THR A 416 19.89 6.81 -32.15
C THR A 416 19.31 5.40 -32.18
N VAL A 417 19.37 4.78 -33.36
CA VAL A 417 18.97 3.40 -33.63
C VAL A 417 19.91 2.44 -32.88
N GLY A 418 19.34 1.50 -32.12
CA GLY A 418 20.09 0.41 -31.46
C GLY A 418 19.17 -0.75 -31.12
N ALA A 419 19.27 -1.82 -31.90
CA ALA A 419 18.40 -3.00 -31.90
C ALA A 419 18.36 -3.78 -30.58
N TRP A 420 17.15 -4.18 -30.17
CA TRP A 420 16.93 -5.30 -29.24
C TRP A 420 16.53 -6.52 -30.06
N VAL A 421 17.42 -7.52 -30.06
CA VAL A 421 17.12 -8.87 -30.56
C VAL A 421 16.55 -9.68 -29.41
N TYR A 422 15.32 -10.17 -29.61
CA TYR A 422 14.69 -11.21 -28.81
C TYR A 422 15.29 -12.58 -29.15
N SER A 423 15.60 -13.37 -28.12
CA SER A 423 15.69 -14.83 -28.11
C SER A 423 15.65 -15.22 -26.63
N GLY A 424 14.89 -16.18 -26.13
CA GLY A 424 14.13 -17.28 -26.69
C GLY A 424 13.97 -18.26 -25.54
#